data_AF-A0A376REZ9-F1
#
_entry.id   AF-A0A376REZ9-F1
#
_cell.length_a   1.000
_cell.length_b   1.000
_cell.length_c   1.000
_cell.angle_alpha   90.00
_cell.angle_beta   90.00
_cell.angle_gamma   90.00
#
_symmetry.space_group_name_H-M   'P 1'
#
loop_
_entity.id
_entity.type
_entity.pdbx_description
1 polymer ?
#
loop_
_entity_poly.entity_id
_entity_poly.type
_entity_poly.pdbx_seq_one_letter_code
_entity_poly.pdbx_strand_id
1 'polypeptide(L)' 'MMTTHNMPLNYLIDQLKEDIGEVIFLGIQPDIVGFYYPMTQPIKDAVETVYQRLEGWEGNGGFAQLAVEVE' A
#
# COMPACT_ATOMS: atom_id res chain seq x y z
N MET A 1 15.74 19.28 -4.01
CA MET A 1 14.76 19.10 -5.10
C MET A 1 13.60 18.32 -4.53
N MET A 2 12.42 18.93 -4.44
CA MET A 2 11.19 18.29 -3.97
C MET A 2 10.40 17.82 -5.19
N THR A 3 10.15 16.53 -5.28
CA THR A 3 9.02 15.99 -6.05
C THR A 3 7.73 16.45 -5.37
N THR A 4 6.67 16.74 -6.13
CA THR A 4 5.36 17.04 -5.54
C THR A 4 4.86 15.82 -4.77
N HIS A 5 4.91 15.91 -3.44
CA HIS A 5 4.41 14.99 -2.41
C HIS A 5 5.43 14.08 -1.69
N ASN A 6 6.44 14.67 -1.03
CA ASN A 6 7.22 14.00 0.01
C ASN A 6 6.64 14.23 1.42
N MET A 7 5.31 14.37 1.59
CA MET A 7 4.75 14.22 2.94
C MET A 7 4.84 12.73 3.28
N PRO A 8 5.61 12.36 4.32
CA PRO A 8 5.74 10.95 4.66
C PRO A 8 4.36 10.38 4.97
N LEU A 9 3.97 9.28 4.31
CA LEU A 9 2.62 8.69 4.41
C LEU A 9 2.21 8.38 5.85
N ASN A 10 3.17 8.19 6.75
CA ASN A 10 2.92 8.04 8.18
C ASN A 10 2.22 9.26 8.80
N TYR A 11 2.50 10.50 8.37
CA TYR A 11 1.80 11.66 8.93
C TYR A 11 0.31 11.64 8.60
N LEU A 12 -0.07 11.20 7.39
CA LEU A 12 -1.47 11.04 7.01
C LEU A 12 -2.13 9.92 7.83
N ILE A 13 -1.44 8.79 7.99
CA ILE A 13 -1.93 7.64 8.76
C ILE A 13 -2.14 8.03 10.23
N ASP A 14 -1.21 8.77 10.83
CA ASP A 14 -1.27 9.16 12.23
C ASP A 14 -2.44 10.10 12.50
N GLN A 15 -2.73 11.05 11.60
CA GLN A 15 -3.93 11.89 11.69
C GLN A 15 -5.23 11.07 11.55
N LEU A 16 -5.28 10.11 10.64
CA LEU A 16 -6.48 9.27 10.46
C LEU A 16 -6.76 8.39 11.68
N LYS A 17 -5.72 7.91 12.36
CA LYS A 17 -5.84 7.09 13.58
C LYS A 17 -6.44 7.83 14.77
N GLU A 18 -6.41 9.17 14.78
CA GLU A 18 -7.01 9.95 15.88
C GLU A 18 -8.54 9.80 15.89
N ASP A 19 -9.16 9.68 14.71
CA ASP A 19 -10.62 9.66 14.54
C ASP A 19 -11.18 8.28 14.10
N ILE A 20 -10.34 7.37 13.61
CA ILE A 20 -10.75 6.08 13.03
C ILE A 20 -10.17 4.92 13.85
N GLY A 21 -11.02 3.95 14.21
CA GLY A 21 -10.64 2.82 15.07
C GLY A 21 -9.59 1.87 14.48
N GLU A 22 -9.57 1.70 13.16
CA GLU A 22 -8.57 0.86 12.49
C GLU A 22 -8.16 1.46 11.14
N VAL A 23 -6.84 1.55 10.91
CA VAL A 23 -6.25 2.02 9.66
C VAL A 23 -5.26 0.95 9.17
N ILE A 24 -5.56 0.37 8.01
CA ILE A 24 -4.77 -0.71 7.40
C ILE A 24 -3.98 -0.12 6.22
N PHE A 25 -2.67 -0.34 6.21
CA PHE A 25 -1.79 0.04 5.10
C PHE A 25 -1.36 -1.21 4.33
N LEU A 26 -1.72 -1.30 3.06
CA LEU A 26 -1.32 -2.39 2.17
C LEU A 26 -0.37 -1.85 1.09
N GLY A 27 0.83 -2.43 1.03
CA GLY A 27 1.82 -2.14 -0.02
C GLY A 27 1.83 -3.22 -1.10
N ILE A 28 1.98 -2.80 -2.36
CA ILE A 28 2.32 -3.68 -3.48
C ILE A 28 3.75 -3.37 -3.88
N GLN A 29 4.64 -4.37 -3.83
CA GLN A 29 6.05 -4.19 -4.19
C GLN A 29 6.16 -3.86 -5.69
N PRO A 30 6.65 -2.67 -6.07
CA PRO A 30 6.84 -2.35 -7.48
C PRO A 30 8.03 -3.13 -8.07
N ASP A 31 7.97 -3.36 -9.38
CA ASP A 31 9.06 -3.94 -10.17
C ASP A 31 9.91 -2.83 -10.81
N ILE A 32 9.28 -1.95 -11.60
CA ILE A 32 9.93 -0.79 -12.22
C ILE A 32 9.07 0.46 -11.99
N VAL A 33 9.71 1.56 -11.58
CA VAL A 33 9.06 2.87 -11.41
C VAL A 33 9.80 3.90 -12.26
N GLY A 34 9.11 4.44 -13.27
CA GLY A 34 9.68 5.39 -14.22
C GLY A 34 8.61 6.20 -14.93
N PHE A 35 8.95 7.44 -15.31
CA PHE A 35 8.02 8.31 -16.02
C PHE A 35 7.66 7.71 -17.39
N TYR A 36 6.35 7.62 -17.70
CA TYR A 36 5.81 6.95 -18.91
C TYR A 36 6.03 5.43 -18.99
N TYR A 37 6.48 4.76 -17.94
CA TYR A 37 6.61 3.29 -17.96
C TYR A 37 5.25 2.64 -17.68
N PRO A 38 4.85 1.61 -18.43
CA PRO A 38 3.63 0.86 -18.12
C PRO A 38 3.81 0.04 -16.83
N MET A 39 2.71 -0.24 -16.13
CA MET A 39 2.72 -1.23 -15.04
C MET A 39 3.11 -2.60 -15.59
N THR A 40 4.03 -3.28 -14.91
CA THR A 40 4.40 -4.65 -15.26
C THR A 40 3.28 -5.62 -14.88
N GLN A 41 3.25 -6.78 -15.53
CA GLN A 41 2.17 -7.75 -15.35
C GLN A 41 2.01 -8.20 -13.88
N PRO A 42 3.09 -8.51 -13.13
CA PRO A 42 2.98 -8.89 -11.72
C PRO A 42 2.27 -7.85 -10.85
N ILE A 43 2.45 -6.56 -11.15
CA ILE A 43 1.80 -5.47 -10.40
C ILE A 43 0.31 -5.39 -10.72
N LYS A 44 -0.06 -5.59 -11.99
CA LYS A 44 -1.47 -5.66 -12.38
C LYS A 44 -2.17 -6.83 -11.70
N ASP A 45 -1.51 -8.00 -11.67
CA ASP A 45 -2.06 -9.20 -11.03
C ASP A 45 -2.20 -9.01 -9.50
N ALA A 46 -1.25 -8.31 -8.87
CA ALA A 46 -1.35 -7.96 -7.45
C ALA A 46 -2.51 -6.98 -7.17
N VAL A 47 -2.71 -5.97 -8.03
CA VAL A 47 -3.86 -5.05 -7.92
C VAL A 47 -5.18 -5.80 -8.09
N GLU A 48 -5.28 -6.70 -9.07
CA GLU A 48 -6.47 -7.54 -9.27
C GLU A 48 -6.73 -8.43 -8.05
N THR A 49 -5.68 -9.00 -7.46
CA THR A 49 -5.81 -9.83 -6.24
C THR A 49 -6.36 -9.03 -5.07
N VAL A 50 -5.90 -7.78 -4.88
CA VAL A 50 -6.46 -6.89 -3.85
C VAL A 50 -7.92 -6.58 -4.17
N TYR A 51 -8.23 -6.20 -5.41
CA TYR A 51 -9.58 -5.87 -5.85
C TYR A 51 -10.58 -7.00 -5.57
N GLN A 52 -10.26 -8.24 -5.95
CA GLN A 52 -11.12 -9.40 -5.72
C GLN A 52 -11.35 -9.72 -4.23
N ARG A 53 -10.40 -9.34 -3.35
CA ARG A 53 -10.52 -9.56 -1.90
C ARG A 53 -11.28 -8.44 -1.17
N LEU A 54 -11.53 -7.31 -1.82
CA LEU A 54 -12.30 -6.21 -1.21
C LEU A 54 -13.74 -6.67 -0.92
N GLU A 55 -14.31 -7.52 -1.77
CA GLU A 55 -15.56 -8.20 -1.46
C GLU A 55 -15.32 -9.25 -0.37
N GLY A 56 -15.93 -9.04 0.80
CA GLY A 56 -15.73 -9.91 1.97
C GLY A 56 -14.43 -9.63 2.73
N TRP A 57 -13.86 -8.42 2.61
CA TRP A 57 -12.66 -8.05 3.35
C TRP A 57 -12.90 -8.08 4.86
N GLU A 58 -12.16 -8.95 5.56
CA GLU A 58 -12.13 -9.03 7.02
C GLU A 58 -10.68 -8.96 7.54
N GLY A 59 -10.48 -8.24 8.66
CA GLY A 59 -9.15 -8.00 9.22
C GLY A 59 -8.21 -7.40 8.19
N ASN A 60 -7.07 -8.06 7.93
CA ASN A 60 -6.07 -7.61 6.97
C ASN A 60 -6.23 -8.21 5.55
N GLY A 61 -7.41 -8.74 5.21
CA GLY A 61 -7.67 -9.32 3.88
C GLY A 61 -6.87 -10.59 3.58
N GLY A 62 -6.35 -11.26 4.62
CA GLY A 62 -5.51 -12.46 4.49
C GLY A 62 -4.14 -12.18 3.85
N PHE A 63 -3.65 -10.94 3.91
CA PHE A 63 -2.29 -10.60 3.48
C PHE A 63 -1.29 -10.78 4.63
N ALA A 64 -0.04 -11.07 4.28
CA ALA A 64 1.03 -11.17 5.28
C ALA A 64 1.45 -9.77 5.75
N GLN A 65 1.75 -9.63 7.04
CA GLN A 65 2.34 -8.41 7.58
C GLN A 65 3.80 -8.30 7.14
N LEU A 66 4.21 -7.11 6.68
CA LEU A 66 5.61 -6.84 6.38
C LEU A 66 6.44 -6.92 7.68
N ALA A 67 7.33 -7.89 7.78
CA ALA A 67 8.35 -7.95 8.82
C ALA A 67 9.52 -7.05 8.41
N VAL A 68 9.69 -5.92 9.08
CA VAL A 68 10.87 -5.07 8.90
C VAL A 68 11.97 -5.64 9.80
N GLU A 69 13.00 -6.25 9.21
CA GLU A 69 14.22 -6.57 9.95
C GLU A 69 14.88 -5.26 10.35
N VAL A 70 15.05 -5.06 11.67
CA VAL A 70 15.76 -3.91 12.22
C VAL A 70 17.23 -4.32 12.27
N GLU A 71 18.08 -3.69 11.44
CA GLU A 71 19.54 -3.72 11.61
C GLU A 71 19.97 -2.96 12.87
#